data_AF-M6VKY4-F1
#
_entry.id   AF-M6VKY4-F1
#
_cell.length_a   1.000
_cell.length_b   1.000
_cell.length_c   1.000
_cell.angle_alpha   90.00
_cell.angle_beta   90.00
_cell.angle_gamma   90.00
#
_symmetry.space_group_name_H-M   'P 1'
#
loop_
_entity.id
_entity.type
_entity.pdbx_description
1 polymer ?
#
loop_
_entity_poly.entity_id
_entity_poly.type
_entity_poly.pdbx_seq_one_letter_code
_entity_poly.pdbx_strand_id
1 'polypeptide(L)'
;MLPRTSTKKDCDFCQKKFSSDFYIIFRIFCIVIILFYSENIFSEYPSKPVGEFKSEYDQFWFLYQKEIRAGESEMIFRPFYSSYREEKSAYRFQTVLYPIYYSEETKYWKVWTFLFFFTGTSALHEDVGEDSDVLTPLLFWGWGDTAREKYFGFFPFAGKLRNKIGYSELSFFLFPIYTNWKYKDYEATSILWPFFLYASSETREEFRIFPLFSKKVHRGKYERYSILWPFFQWGSTFQDKREPVHYKLFFPFFGFKDSETGNMKSRGFLILPLLGSLFGYGYDKRTGEKDYNALFFLFQYGTNQDEDYHKLILFPFYGHYRFASKQTTFITPLYFHLQTDTYHIQSDDTFLIPFYFYSKRKYVQWDRDESYLKLWPIFKYQKDREGNLVWNVLSLFPVKSEVVDRIWDPLWSVVEYQKLSNGEKRFSILMRTYTQRWTATEFHASIPFVLELSITPEKTSWKFLYGLIGYERIETKRNLQLLWFIKI
;
A
#
# COMPACT_ATOMS: atom_id res chain seq x y z
N MET A 1 0.25 26.18 29.55
CA MET A 1 -0.93 26.36 30.42
C MET A 1 -2.13 26.65 29.55
N LEU A 2 -3.13 25.73 29.58
CA LEU A 2 -4.55 25.82 29.16
C LEU A 2 -4.94 26.36 27.76
N PRO A 3 -5.99 25.82 27.12
CA PRO A 3 -6.45 24.43 27.07
C PRO A 3 -6.78 23.93 25.64
N ARG A 4 -6.61 22.62 25.41
CA ARG A 4 -7.21 21.89 24.29
C ARG A 4 -8.72 21.80 24.51
N THR A 5 -9.51 22.47 23.68
CA THR A 5 -10.95 22.20 23.56
C THR A 5 -11.17 20.87 22.85
N SER A 6 -11.65 19.91 23.63
CA SER A 6 -12.12 18.61 23.20
C SER A 6 -13.41 18.74 22.38
N THR A 7 -13.34 18.44 21.08
CA THR A 7 -14.50 17.95 20.32
C THR A 7 -14.10 16.66 19.62
N LYS A 8 -13.83 15.64 20.43
CA LYS A 8 -13.75 14.26 19.98
C LYS A 8 -15.21 13.81 19.78
N LYS A 9 -15.75 14.01 18.57
CA LYS A 9 -17.06 13.44 18.20
C LYS A 9 -16.91 11.93 18.21
N ASP A 10 -17.53 11.29 19.21
CA ASP A 10 -17.75 9.84 19.30
C ASP A 10 -18.71 9.38 18.18
N CYS A 11 -18.21 9.33 16.94
CA CYS A 11 -18.89 8.75 15.77
C CYS A 11 -18.43 7.31 15.45
N ASP A 12 -17.73 6.66 16.38
CA ASP A 12 -17.18 5.30 16.19
C ASP A 12 -18.16 4.17 16.62
N PHE A 13 -19.43 4.49 16.84
CA PHE A 13 -20.38 3.60 17.51
C PHE A 13 -21.20 2.68 16.60
N CYS A 14 -21.43 3.02 15.33
CA CYS A 14 -22.34 2.23 14.46
C CYS A 14 -21.60 1.28 13.50
N GLN A 15 -20.33 1.52 13.18
CA GLN A 15 -19.64 0.78 12.10
C GLN A 15 -19.03 -0.58 12.49
N LYS A 16 -18.85 -0.87 13.79
CA LYS A 16 -18.22 -2.14 14.20
C LYS A 16 -19.27 -3.21 14.48
N LYS A 17 -19.52 -4.02 13.45
CA LYS A 17 -20.04 -5.42 13.46
C LYS A 17 -21.49 -5.62 13.01
N PHE A 18 -21.72 -5.55 11.71
CA PHE A 18 -22.51 -6.58 11.00
C PHE A 18 -22.26 -6.66 9.48
N SER A 19 -21.43 -5.78 8.90
CA SER A 19 -21.06 -5.82 7.48
C SER A 19 -19.82 -6.67 7.16
N SER A 20 -19.35 -7.58 8.03
CA SER A 20 -17.97 -8.09 7.90
C SER A 20 -17.69 -8.95 6.68
N ASP A 21 -18.66 -9.60 6.04
CA ASP A 21 -18.30 -10.75 5.19
C ASP A 21 -18.19 -10.39 3.69
N PHE A 22 -19.09 -9.57 3.13
CA PHE A 22 -18.85 -8.93 1.81
C PHE A 22 -17.73 -7.89 1.91
N TYR A 23 -17.61 -7.19 3.04
CA TYR A 23 -16.49 -6.29 3.29
C TYR A 23 -15.17 -7.05 3.40
N ILE A 24 -15.14 -8.35 3.72
CA ILE A 24 -13.93 -9.18 3.67
C ILE A 24 -13.61 -9.62 2.26
N ILE A 25 -14.57 -10.02 1.41
CA ILE A 25 -14.28 -10.44 0.02
C ILE A 25 -14.03 -9.24 -0.88
N PHE A 26 -14.84 -8.17 -0.76
CA PHE A 26 -14.57 -6.88 -1.38
C PHE A 26 -13.32 -6.26 -0.79
N ARG A 27 -13.03 -6.38 0.52
CA ARG A 27 -11.68 -6.03 1.01
C ARG A 27 -10.63 -6.99 0.51
N ILE A 28 -10.81 -8.28 0.26
CA ILE A 28 -9.74 -9.14 -0.25
C ILE A 28 -9.47 -8.80 -1.71
N PHE A 29 -10.52 -8.56 -2.50
CA PHE A 29 -10.40 -8.12 -3.89
C PHE A 29 -9.85 -6.69 -3.97
N CYS A 30 -10.33 -5.78 -3.13
CA CYS A 30 -9.77 -4.44 -2.95
C CYS A 30 -8.44 -4.47 -2.23
N ILE A 31 -8.07 -5.45 -1.41
CA ILE A 31 -6.75 -5.62 -0.77
C ILE A 31 -5.83 -6.23 -1.79
N VAL A 32 -6.27 -7.05 -2.74
CA VAL A 32 -5.45 -7.49 -3.88
C VAL A 32 -5.23 -6.28 -4.79
N ILE A 33 -6.27 -5.53 -5.15
CA ILE A 33 -6.14 -4.29 -5.92
C ILE A 33 -5.33 -3.23 -5.15
N ILE A 34 -5.55 -3.06 -3.85
CA ILE A 34 -4.80 -2.15 -2.96
C ILE A 34 -3.41 -2.70 -2.71
N LEU A 35 -3.13 -4.00 -2.66
CA LEU A 35 -1.77 -4.55 -2.56
C LEU A 35 -0.99 -4.27 -3.85
N PHE A 36 -1.69 -4.27 -4.99
CA PHE A 36 -1.16 -3.81 -6.27
C PHE A 36 -1.14 -2.27 -6.41
N TYR A 37 -1.89 -1.53 -5.61
CA TYR A 37 -1.89 -0.05 -5.52
C TYR A 37 -1.14 0.51 -4.30
N SER A 38 -0.65 -0.34 -3.39
CA SER A 38 -0.13 0.02 -2.06
C SER A 38 1.33 0.39 -2.09
N GLU A 39 1.93 0.46 -3.27
CA GLU A 39 3.11 1.32 -3.45
C GLU A 39 2.81 2.75 -2.94
N ASN A 40 1.53 3.16 -2.86
CA ASN A 40 1.13 4.45 -2.27
C ASN A 40 0.90 4.44 -0.74
N ILE A 41 0.91 3.29 -0.05
CA ILE A 41 0.81 3.28 1.43
C ILE A 41 2.20 3.38 2.07
N PHE A 42 3.27 3.06 1.32
CA PHE A 42 4.66 3.08 1.82
C PHE A 42 5.59 4.13 1.19
N SER A 43 5.11 5.02 0.32
CA SER A 43 5.95 6.06 -0.30
C SER A 43 5.75 7.44 0.35
N GLU A 44 6.44 7.68 1.47
CA GLU A 44 6.89 9.05 1.81
C GLU A 44 8.29 9.33 1.26
N TYR A 45 9.06 8.29 0.89
CA TYR A 45 10.40 8.45 0.34
C TYR A 45 10.39 8.42 -1.19
N PRO A 46 11.09 9.36 -1.84
CA PRO A 46 11.23 9.38 -3.29
C PRO A 46 12.06 8.18 -3.74
N SER A 47 11.68 7.56 -4.84
CA SER A 47 12.46 6.45 -5.45
C SER A 47 13.34 6.91 -6.62
N LYS A 48 13.31 8.20 -6.97
CA LYS A 48 14.00 8.89 -8.06
C LYS A 48 14.40 10.30 -7.61
N PRO A 49 15.38 10.98 -8.24
CA PRO A 49 15.72 12.37 -7.91
C PRO A 49 14.56 13.33 -8.19
N VAL A 50 14.14 14.10 -7.18
CA VAL A 50 13.00 15.04 -7.27
C VAL A 50 13.43 16.48 -6.94
N GLY A 51 14.64 16.68 -6.40
CA GLY A 51 15.12 17.97 -5.93
C GLY A 51 15.20 19.06 -7.01
N GLU A 52 15.13 20.32 -6.57
CA GLU A 52 15.16 21.52 -7.42
C GLU A 52 16.56 21.85 -7.98
N PHE A 53 17.59 21.15 -7.51
CA PHE A 53 18.97 21.39 -7.90
C PHE A 53 19.25 20.99 -9.36
N LYS A 54 20.30 21.59 -9.93
CA LYS A 54 20.79 21.25 -11.26
C LYS A 54 21.20 19.77 -11.30
N SER A 55 20.82 19.09 -12.38
CA SER A 55 21.12 17.69 -12.62
C SER A 55 22.37 17.52 -13.50
N GLU A 56 23.32 16.74 -13.03
CA GLU A 56 24.35 16.12 -13.87
C GLU A 56 23.79 14.80 -14.39
N TYR A 57 23.41 14.79 -15.67
CA TYR A 57 22.73 13.67 -16.30
C TYR A 57 23.63 13.04 -17.37
N ASP A 58 23.78 11.73 -17.30
CA ASP A 58 24.48 10.91 -18.27
C ASP A 58 23.60 9.72 -18.66
N GLN A 59 23.57 9.39 -19.95
CA GLN A 59 22.70 8.35 -20.49
C GLN A 59 23.38 7.70 -21.68
N PHE A 60 23.30 6.37 -21.74
CA PHE A 60 23.64 5.60 -22.93
C PHE A 60 22.44 4.75 -23.34
N TRP A 61 21.81 5.13 -24.44
CA TRP A 61 20.59 4.52 -24.96
C TRP A 61 19.50 4.39 -23.88
N PHE A 62 18.61 3.41 -23.96
CA PHE A 62 17.71 3.08 -22.84
C PHE A 62 18.43 2.28 -21.73
N LEU A 63 19.54 1.62 -22.06
CA LEU A 63 20.21 0.65 -21.19
C LEU A 63 20.81 1.27 -19.93
N TYR A 64 21.38 2.47 -20.03
CA TYR A 64 22.08 3.12 -18.92
C TYR A 64 21.59 4.55 -18.70
N GLN A 65 21.41 4.89 -17.42
CA GLN A 65 21.10 6.23 -16.95
C GLN A 65 21.81 6.48 -15.64
N LYS A 66 22.43 7.64 -15.50
CA LYS A 66 23.00 8.15 -14.27
C LYS A 66 22.60 9.60 -14.10
N GLU A 67 22.09 9.92 -12.92
CA GLU A 67 21.64 11.26 -12.58
C GLU A 67 22.17 11.62 -11.20
N ILE A 68 22.91 12.73 -11.10
CA ILE A 68 23.40 13.27 -9.83
C ILE A 68 22.82 14.67 -9.65
N ARG A 69 22.25 14.92 -8.47
CA ARG A 69 21.84 16.25 -7.99
C ARG A 69 22.47 16.46 -6.61
N ALA A 70 22.46 17.69 -6.11
CA ALA A 70 22.97 17.96 -4.76
C ALA A 70 22.18 17.14 -3.72
N GLY A 71 22.85 16.18 -3.07
CA GLY A 71 22.25 15.28 -2.08
C GLY A 71 21.44 14.10 -2.65
N GLU A 72 21.32 13.93 -3.96
CA GLU A 72 20.58 12.82 -4.59
C GLU A 72 21.42 12.19 -5.70
N SER A 73 21.44 10.86 -5.79
CA SER A 73 22.07 10.17 -6.93
C SER A 73 21.28 8.95 -7.37
N GLU A 74 21.20 8.75 -8.68
CA GLU A 74 20.53 7.64 -9.32
C GLU A 74 21.45 6.99 -10.35
N MET A 75 21.39 5.66 -10.43
CA MET A 75 22.06 4.85 -11.43
C MET A 75 21.15 3.70 -11.84
N ILE A 76 20.92 3.53 -13.12
CA ILE A 76 20.06 2.48 -13.69
C ILE A 76 20.79 1.78 -14.83
N PHE A 77 20.83 0.45 -14.75
CA PHE A 77 21.20 -0.47 -15.83
C PHE A 77 19.99 -1.34 -16.17
N ARG A 78 19.19 -0.92 -17.15
CA ARG A 78 17.91 -1.57 -17.44
C ARG A 78 18.10 -2.92 -18.16
N PRO A 79 17.24 -3.93 -17.87
CA PRO A 79 16.29 -4.01 -16.74
C PRO A 79 16.93 -4.62 -15.47
N PHE A 80 18.25 -4.82 -15.47
CA PHE A 80 18.95 -5.66 -14.49
C PHE A 80 19.13 -5.02 -13.12
N TYR A 81 19.38 -3.71 -13.04
CA TYR A 81 19.73 -3.04 -11.79
C TYR A 81 19.29 -1.58 -11.76
N SER A 82 18.84 -1.12 -10.59
CA SER A 82 18.59 0.30 -10.30
C SER A 82 19.10 0.59 -8.88
N SER A 83 19.66 1.77 -8.68
CA SER A 83 20.05 2.29 -7.38
C SER A 83 19.72 3.77 -7.31
N TYR A 84 19.04 4.17 -6.25
CA TYR A 84 18.77 5.55 -5.87
C TYR A 84 19.31 5.79 -4.46
N ARG A 85 19.86 6.97 -4.19
CA ARG A 85 20.42 7.39 -2.91
C ARG A 85 20.05 8.84 -2.64
N GLU A 86 19.67 9.13 -1.40
CA GLU A 86 19.39 10.47 -0.89
C GLU A 86 20.20 10.69 0.41
N GLU A 87 21.02 11.74 0.45
CA GLU A 87 21.94 12.00 1.56
C GLU A 87 21.23 12.50 2.82
N LYS A 88 20.18 13.33 2.67
CA LYS A 88 19.49 13.99 3.79
C LYS A 88 18.85 13.01 4.75
N SER A 89 18.20 11.99 4.20
CA SER A 89 17.53 10.90 4.94
C SER A 89 18.43 9.67 5.10
N ALA A 90 19.64 9.70 4.51
CA ALA A 90 20.47 8.53 4.29
C ALA A 90 19.71 7.37 3.60
N TYR A 91 18.69 7.70 2.79
CA TYR A 91 17.83 6.72 2.13
C TYR A 91 18.52 6.15 0.90
N ARG A 92 18.34 4.85 0.69
CA ARG A 92 18.81 4.14 -0.50
C ARG A 92 17.77 3.11 -0.93
N PHE A 93 17.45 3.16 -2.21
CA PHE A 93 16.58 2.20 -2.86
C PHE A 93 17.35 1.44 -3.93
N GLN A 94 17.27 0.12 -3.93
CA GLN A 94 17.95 -0.72 -4.92
C GLN A 94 17.01 -1.79 -5.46
N THR A 95 17.21 -2.15 -6.72
CA THR A 95 16.48 -3.26 -7.36
C THR A 95 17.42 -4.12 -8.17
N VAL A 96 17.19 -5.42 -8.19
CA VAL A 96 17.82 -6.36 -9.13
C VAL A 96 16.70 -7.11 -9.86
N LEU A 97 16.65 -6.97 -11.19
CA LEU A 97 15.61 -7.55 -12.04
C LEU A 97 14.19 -7.37 -11.47
N TYR A 98 13.81 -6.12 -11.17
CA TYR A 98 12.54 -5.82 -10.52
C TYR A 98 11.36 -6.53 -11.24
N PRO A 99 10.48 -7.26 -10.52
CA PRO A 99 10.32 -7.28 -9.06
C PRO A 99 11.02 -8.44 -8.33
N ILE A 100 12.01 -9.11 -8.94
CA ILE A 100 12.67 -10.29 -8.34
C ILE A 100 13.35 -9.93 -7.01
N TYR A 101 14.08 -8.83 -6.96
CA TYR A 101 14.68 -8.34 -5.73
C TYR A 101 14.59 -6.82 -5.65
N TYR A 102 14.23 -6.31 -4.48
CA TYR A 102 14.41 -4.91 -4.14
C TYR A 102 14.78 -4.74 -2.67
N SER A 103 15.45 -3.65 -2.36
CA SER A 103 15.76 -3.25 -0.99
C SER A 103 15.62 -1.76 -0.80
N GLU A 104 15.11 -1.38 0.36
CA GLU A 104 14.99 -0.02 0.86
C GLU A 104 15.75 0.06 2.17
N GLU A 105 16.69 0.99 2.30
CA GLU A 105 17.45 1.17 3.53
C GLU A 105 17.62 2.66 3.87
N THR A 106 17.64 2.96 5.17
CA THR A 106 18.06 4.22 5.76
C THR A 106 19.15 3.93 6.78
N LYS A 107 19.61 4.96 7.51
CA LYS A 107 20.47 4.75 8.68
C LYS A 107 19.81 3.92 9.80
N TYR A 108 18.48 3.95 9.89
CA TYR A 108 17.73 3.37 11.01
C TYR A 108 16.99 2.09 10.66
N TRP A 109 16.76 1.80 9.38
CA TRP A 109 16.04 0.59 9.02
C TRP A 109 16.42 0.12 7.62
N LYS A 110 16.20 -1.17 7.36
CA LYS A 110 16.40 -1.81 6.07
C LYS A 110 15.30 -2.82 5.83
N VAL A 111 14.71 -2.80 4.66
CA VAL A 111 13.78 -3.82 4.17
C VAL A 111 14.34 -4.37 2.87
N TRP A 112 14.29 -5.68 2.70
CA TRP A 112 14.57 -6.30 1.41
C TRP A 112 13.57 -7.41 1.16
N THR A 113 13.27 -7.63 -0.12
CA THR A 113 12.34 -8.67 -0.54
C THR A 113 12.91 -9.42 -1.74
N PHE A 114 12.76 -10.75 -1.73
CA PHE A 114 13.04 -11.62 -2.87
C PHE A 114 11.77 -12.37 -3.28
N LEU A 115 11.33 -12.15 -4.52
CA LEU A 115 10.10 -12.71 -5.12
C LEU A 115 8.83 -12.52 -4.28
N PHE A 116 8.79 -11.54 -3.38
CA PHE A 116 7.72 -11.34 -2.39
C PHE A 116 7.52 -12.48 -1.38
N PHE A 117 8.36 -13.52 -1.41
CA PHE A 117 8.28 -14.66 -0.49
C PHE A 117 9.26 -14.58 0.67
N PHE A 118 10.42 -13.99 0.43
CA PHE A 118 11.45 -13.80 1.45
C PHE A 118 11.52 -12.32 1.74
N THR A 119 11.13 -11.92 2.93
CA THR A 119 11.23 -10.53 3.37
C THR A 119 12.11 -10.48 4.59
N GLY A 120 13.16 -9.66 4.52
CA GLY A 120 13.97 -9.32 5.67
C GLY A 120 13.79 -7.88 6.06
N THR A 121 13.72 -7.62 7.36
CA THR A 121 13.59 -6.30 7.94
C THR A 121 14.64 -6.14 9.02
N SER A 122 15.36 -5.03 9.02
CA SER A 122 16.28 -4.64 10.08
C SER A 122 15.92 -3.23 10.55
N ALA A 123 16.00 -2.97 11.85
CA ALA A 123 15.70 -1.69 12.46
C ALA A 123 16.65 -1.43 13.62
N LEU A 124 17.29 -0.26 13.62
CA LEU A 124 18.15 0.23 14.68
C LEU A 124 17.36 1.19 15.55
N HIS A 125 17.19 0.81 16.81
CA HIS A 125 16.53 1.63 17.83
C HIS A 125 17.59 2.17 18.79
N GLU A 126 17.52 3.46 19.13
CA GLU A 126 18.52 4.12 20.00
C GLU A 126 18.56 3.53 21.43
N ASP A 127 17.44 2.97 21.89
CA ASP A 127 17.23 2.41 23.22
C ASP A 127 17.39 0.88 23.29
N VAL A 128 17.01 0.16 22.22
CA VAL A 128 16.96 -1.32 22.20
C VAL A 128 18.12 -1.96 21.42
N GLY A 129 18.78 -1.20 20.53
CA GLY A 129 19.81 -1.70 19.64
C GLY A 129 19.26 -2.18 18.29
N GLU A 130 20.01 -3.03 17.60
CA GLU A 130 19.60 -3.58 16.30
C GLU A 130 18.60 -4.74 16.48
N ASP A 131 17.50 -4.66 15.75
CA ASP A 131 16.51 -5.73 15.54
C ASP A 131 16.58 -6.14 14.07
N SER A 132 16.64 -7.43 13.78
CA SER A 132 16.60 -7.95 12.44
C SER A 132 15.77 -9.22 12.38
N ASP A 133 14.93 -9.31 11.36
CA ASP A 133 14.02 -10.40 11.10
C ASP A 133 14.11 -10.84 9.66
N VAL A 134 13.92 -12.13 9.43
CA VAL A 134 13.60 -12.67 8.12
C VAL A 134 12.38 -13.57 8.25
N LEU A 135 11.40 -13.30 7.41
CA LEU A 135 10.14 -14.01 7.33
C LEU A 135 10.01 -14.66 5.95
N THR A 136 9.73 -15.95 5.95
CA THR A 136 9.40 -16.74 4.77
C THR A 136 8.19 -17.64 5.09
N PRO A 137 7.55 -18.28 4.09
CA PRO A 137 6.41 -19.16 4.35
C PRO A 137 6.69 -20.32 5.31
N LEU A 138 7.93 -20.84 5.35
CA LEU A 138 8.30 -22.03 6.14
C LEU A 138 9.36 -21.76 7.21
N LEU A 139 10.28 -20.82 6.96
CA LEU A 139 11.39 -20.49 7.84
C LEU A 139 11.28 -19.04 8.27
N PHE A 140 11.48 -18.79 9.56
CA PHE A 140 11.59 -17.43 10.07
C PHE A 140 12.62 -17.39 11.19
N TRP A 141 13.36 -16.29 11.26
CA TRP A 141 14.36 -16.09 12.28
C TRP A 141 14.55 -14.62 12.55
N GLY A 142 14.77 -14.30 13.81
CA GLY A 142 15.11 -12.98 14.28
C GLY A 142 16.41 -13.01 15.07
N TRP A 143 17.21 -11.96 14.92
CA TRP A 143 18.40 -11.72 15.70
C TRP A 143 18.48 -10.24 16.07
N GLY A 144 19.15 -9.96 17.18
CA GLY A 144 19.30 -8.60 17.68
C GLY A 144 19.96 -8.57 19.04
N ASP A 145 20.05 -7.38 19.62
CA ASP A 145 20.76 -7.17 20.88
C ASP A 145 19.97 -7.70 22.08
N THR A 146 18.63 -7.60 22.04
CA THR A 146 17.79 -8.11 23.12
C THR A 146 17.40 -9.58 22.92
N ALA A 147 17.12 -10.26 24.05
CA ALA A 147 16.59 -11.62 24.01
C ALA A 147 15.22 -11.70 23.31
N ARG A 148 14.50 -10.59 23.18
CA ARG A 148 13.18 -10.55 22.53
C ARG A 148 13.31 -10.73 21.02
N GLU A 149 14.36 -10.20 20.41
CA GLU A 149 14.57 -10.31 18.97
C GLU A 149 15.16 -11.65 18.55
N LYS A 150 15.75 -12.41 19.50
CA LYS A 150 16.32 -13.73 19.22
C LYS A 150 15.23 -14.80 19.17
N TYR A 151 14.87 -15.23 17.97
CA TYR A 151 13.92 -16.32 17.76
C TYR A 151 14.18 -17.06 16.44
N PHE A 152 13.65 -18.29 16.33
CA PHE A 152 13.78 -19.14 15.15
C PHE A 152 12.56 -20.05 15.06
N GLY A 153 12.15 -20.37 13.85
CA GLY A 153 11.24 -21.48 13.63
C GLY A 153 11.21 -21.99 12.21
N PHE A 154 10.87 -23.28 12.14
CA PHE A 154 10.63 -24.04 10.94
C PHE A 154 9.22 -24.61 11.00
N PHE A 155 8.30 -23.92 10.34
CA PHE A 155 6.90 -24.33 10.28
C PHE A 155 6.73 -25.54 9.34
N PRO A 156 5.95 -26.57 9.72
CA PRO A 156 5.15 -26.70 10.95
C PRO A 156 5.84 -27.40 12.13
N PHE A 157 7.12 -27.76 12.02
CA PHE A 157 7.78 -28.68 12.97
C PHE A 157 8.03 -28.10 14.35
N ALA A 158 8.72 -26.97 14.44
CA ALA A 158 9.02 -26.34 15.73
C ALA A 158 9.44 -24.89 15.50
N GLY A 159 9.02 -24.00 16.38
CA GLY A 159 9.42 -22.62 16.28
C GLY A 159 8.95 -21.76 17.42
N LYS A 160 9.65 -20.65 17.61
CA LYS A 160 9.24 -19.54 18.46
C LYS A 160 9.29 -18.26 17.63
N LEU A 161 8.26 -17.45 17.75
CA LEU A 161 8.12 -16.10 17.23
C LEU A 161 7.95 -15.17 18.42
N ARG A 162 8.59 -14.01 18.39
CA ARG A 162 8.54 -13.04 19.49
C ARG A 162 8.17 -11.67 18.96
N ASN A 163 7.30 -10.99 19.69
CA ASN A 163 6.85 -9.62 19.40
C ASN A 163 6.32 -9.38 17.96
N LYS A 164 5.92 -10.44 17.25
CA LYS A 164 5.36 -10.37 15.89
C LYS A 164 3.91 -10.84 15.87
N ILE A 165 3.17 -10.48 14.82
CA ILE A 165 1.77 -10.90 14.59
C ILE A 165 0.83 -10.50 15.76
N GLY A 166 1.18 -9.42 16.46
CA GLY A 166 0.39 -8.92 17.60
C GLY A 166 0.49 -9.75 18.88
N TYR A 167 1.40 -10.73 18.95
CA TYR A 167 1.69 -11.52 20.16
C TYR A 167 3.07 -11.16 20.73
N SER A 168 3.25 -11.26 22.04
CA SER A 168 4.57 -11.11 22.67
C SER A 168 5.44 -12.34 22.46
N GLU A 169 4.84 -13.53 22.50
CA GLU A 169 5.50 -14.80 22.19
C GLU A 169 4.49 -15.75 21.55
N LEU A 170 4.90 -16.48 20.53
CA LEU A 170 4.14 -17.56 19.89
C LEU A 170 5.11 -18.73 19.71
N SER A 171 4.79 -19.87 20.30
CA SER A 171 5.56 -21.10 20.19
C SER A 171 4.68 -22.21 19.64
N PHE A 172 5.26 -23.06 18.79
CA PHE A 172 4.59 -24.25 18.29
C PHE A 172 5.53 -25.43 18.23
N PHE A 173 4.95 -26.61 18.35
CA PHE A 173 5.63 -27.89 18.18
C PHE A 173 4.70 -28.85 17.45
N LEU A 174 5.19 -29.39 16.33
CA LEU A 174 4.49 -30.24 15.38
C LEU A 174 3.08 -29.70 15.09
N PHE A 175 2.99 -28.46 14.63
CA PHE A 175 1.70 -27.83 14.33
C PHE A 175 0.85 -28.77 13.45
N PRO A 176 -0.41 -29.06 13.82
CA PRO A 176 -1.22 -28.36 14.82
C PRO A 176 -1.23 -28.97 16.25
N ILE A 177 -0.34 -29.91 16.58
CA ILE A 177 -0.39 -30.68 17.85
C ILE A 177 -0.27 -29.78 19.08
N TYR A 178 0.69 -28.86 19.11
CA TYR A 178 0.88 -27.95 20.24
C TYR A 178 1.16 -26.54 19.76
N THR A 179 0.49 -25.57 20.36
CA THR A 179 0.74 -24.15 20.15
C THR A 179 0.48 -23.38 21.43
N ASN A 180 1.38 -22.48 21.82
CA ASN A 180 1.21 -21.61 22.97
C ASN A 180 1.54 -20.17 22.55
N TRP A 181 0.74 -19.21 23.00
CA TRP A 181 1.01 -17.80 22.74
C TRP A 181 0.70 -16.91 23.93
N LYS A 182 1.42 -15.78 23.99
CA LYS A 182 1.36 -14.79 25.06
C LYS A 182 1.05 -13.42 24.48
N TYR A 183 0.26 -12.64 25.21
CA TYR A 183 0.00 -11.24 24.94
C TYR A 183 -0.24 -10.49 26.25
N LYS A 184 0.71 -9.67 26.68
CA LYS A 184 0.65 -8.96 27.98
C LYS A 184 0.43 -9.97 29.13
N ASP A 185 -0.68 -9.86 29.85
CA ASP A 185 -1.11 -10.74 30.94
C ASP A 185 -1.79 -12.03 30.46
N TYR A 186 -2.10 -12.13 29.17
CA TYR A 186 -2.85 -13.24 28.60
C TYR A 186 -1.94 -14.33 28.05
N GLU A 187 -2.06 -15.54 28.59
CA GLU A 187 -1.38 -16.74 28.08
C GLU A 187 -2.43 -17.76 27.65
N ALA A 188 -2.24 -18.31 26.45
CA ALA A 188 -3.12 -19.30 25.85
C ALA A 188 -2.34 -20.49 25.32
N THR A 189 -2.86 -21.67 25.60
CA THR A 189 -2.31 -22.95 25.13
C THR A 189 -3.39 -23.69 24.34
N SER A 190 -3.00 -24.22 23.18
CA SER A 190 -3.84 -25.03 22.32
C SER A 190 -3.19 -26.38 22.07
N ILE A 191 -4.01 -27.43 22.19
CA ILE A 191 -3.65 -28.82 21.90
C ILE A 191 -4.51 -29.26 20.73
N LEU A 192 -3.90 -29.85 19.70
CA LEU A 192 -4.57 -30.22 18.45
C LEU A 192 -5.37 -29.04 17.90
N TRP A 193 -4.71 -27.93 17.62
CA TRP A 193 -5.36 -26.73 17.11
C TRP A 193 -6.24 -27.07 15.88
N PRO A 194 -7.51 -26.61 15.81
CA PRO A 194 -8.18 -25.66 16.71
C PRO A 194 -9.07 -26.31 17.80
N PHE A 195 -8.95 -27.62 18.04
CA PHE A 195 -9.88 -28.40 18.87
C PHE A 195 -9.86 -28.00 20.35
N PHE A 196 -8.69 -27.96 21.00
CA PHE A 196 -8.61 -27.60 22.41
C PHE A 196 -7.85 -26.29 22.60
N LEU A 197 -8.41 -25.38 23.38
CA LEU A 197 -7.78 -24.12 23.75
C LEU A 197 -8.15 -23.78 25.19
N TYR A 198 -7.14 -23.47 25.99
CA TYR A 198 -7.30 -22.97 27.34
C TYR A 198 -6.42 -21.72 27.52
N ALA A 199 -6.99 -20.68 28.10
CA ALA A 199 -6.29 -19.44 28.40
C ALA A 199 -6.88 -18.79 29.65
N SER A 200 -6.00 -18.21 30.46
CA SER A 200 -6.40 -17.51 31.69
C SER A 200 -5.49 -16.31 31.93
N SER A 201 -6.08 -15.20 32.36
CA SER A 201 -5.43 -14.02 32.92
C SER A 201 -6.32 -13.38 33.99
N GLU A 202 -5.85 -12.32 34.65
CA GLU A 202 -6.64 -11.60 35.67
C GLU A 202 -7.97 -11.05 35.12
N THR A 203 -7.97 -10.67 33.84
CA THR A 203 -9.11 -10.02 33.17
C THR A 203 -9.75 -10.88 32.09
N ARG A 204 -9.09 -11.96 31.65
CA ARG A 204 -9.51 -12.77 30.50
C ARG A 204 -9.56 -14.25 30.84
N GLU A 205 -10.56 -14.93 30.33
CA GLU A 205 -10.69 -16.38 30.43
C GLU A 205 -11.16 -16.90 29.07
N GLU A 206 -10.48 -17.91 28.53
CA GLU A 206 -10.90 -18.59 27.31
C GLU A 206 -10.80 -20.10 27.48
N PHE A 207 -11.89 -20.79 27.18
CA PHE A 207 -11.95 -22.24 27.15
C PHE A 207 -12.68 -22.67 25.88
N ARG A 208 -12.11 -23.62 25.15
CA ARG A 208 -12.67 -24.12 23.90
C ARG A 208 -12.42 -25.61 23.76
N ILE A 209 -13.49 -26.32 23.43
CA ILE A 209 -13.50 -27.67 22.89
C ILE A 209 -14.27 -27.55 21.57
N PHE A 210 -13.58 -27.19 20.50
CA PHE A 210 -14.21 -27.00 19.20
C PHE A 210 -14.60 -28.36 18.59
N PRO A 211 -15.76 -28.48 17.92
CA PRO A 211 -16.83 -27.49 17.78
C PRO A 211 -17.85 -27.51 18.94
N LEU A 212 -17.68 -28.35 19.95
CA LEU A 212 -18.72 -28.62 20.97
C LEU A 212 -19.04 -27.44 21.88
N PHE A 213 -18.02 -26.73 22.40
CA PHE A 213 -18.19 -25.66 23.37
C PHE A 213 -17.10 -24.60 23.26
N SER A 214 -17.47 -23.33 23.43
CA SER A 214 -16.50 -22.26 23.65
C SER A 214 -17.04 -21.23 24.64
N LYS A 215 -16.20 -20.79 25.55
CA LYS A 215 -16.40 -19.69 26.48
C LYS A 215 -15.23 -18.73 26.33
N LYS A 216 -15.52 -17.45 26.08
CA LYS A 216 -14.52 -16.39 25.99
C LYS A 216 -15.02 -15.16 26.73
N VAL A 217 -14.37 -14.83 27.84
CA VAL A 217 -14.74 -13.74 28.73
C VAL A 217 -13.59 -12.75 28.81
N HIS A 218 -13.90 -11.47 28.62
CA HIS A 218 -13.03 -10.35 28.94
C HIS A 218 -13.82 -9.42 29.87
N ARG A 219 -13.48 -9.45 31.15
CA ARG A 219 -14.21 -8.74 32.21
C ARG A 219 -14.37 -7.26 31.84
N GLY A 220 -15.61 -6.80 31.85
CA GLY A 220 -15.96 -5.41 31.54
C GLY A 220 -15.91 -5.02 30.06
N LYS A 221 -15.61 -5.93 29.11
CA LYS A 221 -15.69 -5.62 27.67
C LYS A 221 -16.63 -6.52 26.89
N TYR A 222 -16.50 -7.84 27.05
CA TYR A 222 -17.33 -8.79 26.32
C TYR A 222 -17.35 -10.17 26.96
N GLU A 223 -18.46 -10.86 26.76
CA GLU A 223 -18.64 -12.26 27.11
C GLU A 223 -19.23 -12.98 25.91
N ARG A 224 -18.65 -14.12 25.53
CA ARG A 224 -19.07 -14.88 24.35
C ARG A 224 -19.10 -16.35 24.66
N TYR A 225 -20.18 -16.98 24.23
CA TYR A 225 -20.44 -18.39 24.43
C TYR A 225 -20.88 -19.02 23.12
N SER A 226 -20.51 -20.27 22.92
CA SER A 226 -21.03 -21.09 21.83
C SER A 226 -21.18 -22.55 22.25
N ILE A 227 -22.23 -23.20 21.77
CA ILE A 227 -22.44 -24.64 21.86
C ILE A 227 -22.67 -25.16 20.44
N LEU A 228 -22.04 -26.29 20.11
CA LEU A 228 -22.13 -26.91 18.78
C LEU A 228 -21.89 -25.88 17.69
N TRP A 229 -20.73 -25.24 17.71
CA TRP A 229 -20.35 -24.27 16.70
C TRP A 229 -20.51 -24.88 15.29
N PRO A 230 -21.12 -24.16 14.33
CA PRO A 230 -21.54 -22.76 14.40
C PRO A 230 -22.98 -22.52 14.89
N PHE A 231 -23.75 -23.55 15.23
CA PHE A 231 -25.20 -23.52 15.41
C PHE A 231 -25.69 -22.57 16.51
N PHE A 232 -25.16 -22.65 17.74
CA PHE A 232 -25.63 -21.82 18.86
C PHE A 232 -24.53 -20.92 19.37
N GLN A 233 -24.73 -19.60 19.31
CA GLN A 233 -23.78 -18.62 19.85
C GLN A 233 -24.53 -17.47 20.51
N TRP A 234 -24.04 -16.97 21.63
CA TRP A 234 -24.64 -15.83 22.31
C TRP A 234 -23.60 -15.08 23.13
N GLY A 235 -23.94 -13.87 23.55
CA GLY A 235 -23.06 -13.09 24.40
C GLY A 235 -23.41 -11.62 24.48
N SER A 236 -22.52 -10.88 25.12
CA SER A 236 -22.56 -9.43 25.27
C SER A 236 -21.26 -8.83 24.75
N THR A 237 -21.34 -7.62 24.21
CA THR A 237 -20.19 -6.84 23.74
C THR A 237 -20.37 -5.39 24.12
N PHE A 238 -19.26 -4.64 24.19
CA PHE A 238 -19.27 -3.21 24.53
C PHE A 238 -19.77 -2.94 25.96
N GLN A 239 -19.50 -3.86 26.89
CA GLN A 239 -19.84 -3.68 28.31
C GLN A 239 -19.08 -2.50 28.96
N ASP A 240 -18.00 -2.02 28.32
CA ASP A 240 -17.22 -0.85 28.73
C ASP A 240 -17.82 0.49 28.27
N LYS A 241 -18.84 0.44 27.41
CA LYS A 241 -19.48 1.61 26.80
C LYS A 241 -20.84 1.86 27.44
N ARG A 242 -21.38 3.06 27.18
CA ARG A 242 -22.71 3.48 27.69
C ARG A 242 -23.87 2.59 27.23
N GLU A 243 -23.69 1.88 26.11
CA GLU A 243 -24.71 1.01 25.53
C GLU A 243 -24.10 -0.37 25.22
N PRO A 244 -24.21 -1.33 26.15
CA PRO A 244 -23.87 -2.72 25.91
C PRO A 244 -24.80 -3.36 24.87
N VAL A 245 -24.26 -4.26 24.06
CA VAL A 245 -24.98 -4.95 22.99
C VAL A 245 -24.99 -6.45 23.23
N HIS A 246 -26.18 -7.02 23.31
CA HIS A 246 -26.40 -8.46 23.41
C HIS A 246 -26.62 -9.06 22.03
N TYR A 247 -26.10 -10.27 21.82
CA TYR A 247 -26.30 -10.99 20.57
C TYR A 247 -26.69 -12.45 20.81
N LYS A 248 -27.50 -12.98 19.90
CA LYS A 248 -27.88 -14.40 19.83
C LYS A 248 -27.84 -14.83 18.37
N LEU A 249 -27.24 -15.98 18.10
CA LEU A 249 -27.12 -16.57 16.78
C LEU A 249 -27.58 -18.01 16.86
N PHE A 250 -28.55 -18.34 16.02
CA PHE A 250 -28.97 -19.70 15.71
C PHE A 250 -28.71 -19.95 14.23
N PHE A 251 -27.49 -20.38 13.91
CA PHE A 251 -27.11 -20.67 12.54
C PHE A 251 -27.81 -21.94 12.03
N PRO A 252 -28.23 -22.01 10.74
CA PRO A 252 -28.17 -20.97 9.72
C PRO A 252 -29.40 -20.05 9.70
N PHE A 253 -30.29 -20.09 10.68
CA PHE A 253 -31.63 -19.48 10.53
C PHE A 253 -31.70 -18.02 10.97
N PHE A 254 -31.23 -17.66 12.17
CA PHE A 254 -31.47 -16.34 12.76
C PHE A 254 -30.27 -15.76 13.49
N GLY A 255 -30.10 -14.44 13.39
CA GLY A 255 -29.14 -13.66 14.15
C GLY A 255 -29.78 -12.40 14.69
N PHE A 256 -29.62 -12.16 15.99
CA PHE A 256 -30.18 -11.03 16.71
C PHE A 256 -29.05 -10.26 17.38
N LYS A 257 -29.07 -8.93 17.25
CA LYS A 257 -28.29 -8.00 18.06
C LYS A 257 -29.20 -6.90 18.57
N ASP A 258 -29.18 -6.71 19.89
CA ASP A 258 -29.97 -5.72 20.58
C ASP A 258 -29.09 -4.95 21.53
N SER A 259 -29.20 -3.64 21.49
CA SER A 259 -28.59 -2.79 22.51
C SER A 259 -29.45 -2.76 23.76
N GLU A 260 -28.83 -2.60 24.92
CA GLU A 260 -29.50 -2.66 26.23
C GLU A 260 -30.62 -1.62 26.37
N THR A 261 -30.40 -0.40 25.90
CA THR A 261 -31.42 0.68 25.89
C THR A 261 -32.35 0.62 24.68
N GLY A 262 -32.12 -0.29 23.74
CA GLY A 262 -32.92 -0.47 22.53
C GLY A 262 -32.78 0.65 21.50
N ASN A 263 -31.70 1.44 21.53
CA ASN A 263 -31.42 2.41 20.47
C ASN A 263 -31.01 1.72 19.18
N MET A 264 -30.25 0.62 19.28
CA MET A 264 -29.82 -0.17 18.13
C MET A 264 -30.45 -1.56 18.14
N LYS A 265 -30.99 -1.97 16.98
CA LYS A 265 -31.44 -3.34 16.72
C LYS A 265 -30.93 -3.81 15.38
N SER A 266 -30.49 -5.06 15.32
CA SER A 266 -30.10 -5.73 14.08
C SER A 266 -30.62 -7.16 14.06
N ARG A 267 -31.12 -7.56 12.90
CA ARG A 267 -31.78 -8.84 12.62
C ARG A 267 -31.18 -9.40 11.34
N GLY A 268 -30.85 -10.68 11.35
CA GLY A 268 -30.40 -11.42 10.18
C GLY A 268 -31.16 -12.74 10.08
N PHE A 269 -31.51 -13.12 8.86
CA PHE A 269 -32.24 -14.33 8.52
C PHE A 269 -31.47 -15.10 7.45
N LEU A 270 -31.49 -16.43 7.53
CA LEU A 270 -30.81 -17.34 6.60
C LEU A 270 -29.33 -16.95 6.41
N ILE A 271 -28.57 -17.16 7.48
CA ILE A 271 -27.15 -16.87 7.58
C ILE A 271 -26.37 -17.99 6.90
N LEU A 272 -25.62 -17.63 5.86
CA LEU A 272 -24.71 -18.53 5.19
C LEU A 272 -23.29 -18.41 5.78
N PRO A 273 -22.52 -19.51 5.86
CA PRO A 273 -21.12 -19.44 6.25
C PRO A 273 -20.36 -18.46 5.35
N LEU A 274 -19.54 -17.58 5.94
CA LEU A 274 -18.62 -16.66 5.25
C LEU A 274 -19.28 -15.60 4.34
N LEU A 275 -20.60 -15.59 4.22
CA LEU A 275 -21.35 -14.78 3.26
C LEU A 275 -22.39 -13.87 3.94
N GLY A 276 -22.67 -14.08 5.22
CA GLY A 276 -23.60 -13.25 5.99
C GLY A 276 -25.06 -13.68 5.86
N SER A 277 -25.99 -12.81 6.28
CA SER A 277 -27.44 -13.07 6.21
C SER A 277 -27.98 -12.82 4.82
N LEU A 278 -28.78 -13.74 4.28
CA LEU A 278 -29.52 -13.48 3.04
C LEU A 278 -30.49 -12.31 3.22
N PHE A 279 -31.19 -12.23 4.34
CA PHE A 279 -32.05 -11.09 4.63
C PHE A 279 -31.67 -10.46 5.95
N GLY A 280 -31.65 -9.15 6.01
CA GLY A 280 -31.15 -8.45 7.18
C GLY A 280 -31.75 -7.06 7.27
N TYR A 281 -31.94 -6.65 8.52
CA TYR A 281 -32.49 -5.38 8.89
C TYR A 281 -31.74 -4.82 10.09
N GLY A 282 -31.24 -3.60 9.96
CA GLY A 282 -30.56 -2.84 11.00
C GLY A 282 -31.25 -1.50 11.20
N TYR A 283 -31.34 -1.08 12.45
CA TYR A 283 -31.85 0.22 12.82
C TYR A 283 -31.09 0.79 14.01
N ASP A 284 -30.72 2.06 13.91
CA ASP A 284 -30.17 2.85 15.02
C ASP A 284 -30.99 4.14 15.18
N LYS A 285 -31.58 4.32 16.37
CA LYS A 285 -32.39 5.50 16.72
C LYS A 285 -31.57 6.78 16.82
N ARG A 286 -30.31 6.69 17.25
CA ARG A 286 -29.47 7.86 17.56
C ARG A 286 -29.05 8.58 16.28
N THR A 287 -28.73 7.80 15.25
CA THR A 287 -28.37 8.31 13.92
C THR A 287 -29.57 8.30 12.97
N GLY A 288 -30.67 7.63 13.31
CA GLY A 288 -31.77 7.38 12.39
C GLY A 288 -31.37 6.47 11.22
N GLU A 289 -30.26 5.76 11.35
CA GLU A 289 -29.75 4.85 10.34
C GLU A 289 -30.66 3.64 10.19
N LYS A 290 -31.01 3.33 8.95
CA LYS A 290 -31.74 2.12 8.57
C LYS A 290 -30.94 1.41 7.49
N ASP A 291 -30.71 0.12 7.68
CA ASP A 291 -29.98 -0.72 6.73
C ASP A 291 -30.78 -1.99 6.44
N TYR A 292 -30.85 -2.36 5.17
CA TYR A 292 -31.57 -3.50 4.65
C TYR A 292 -30.68 -4.25 3.67
N ASN A 293 -30.70 -5.56 3.73
CA ASN A 293 -30.16 -6.38 2.67
C ASN A 293 -31.11 -7.53 2.34
N ALA A 294 -31.15 -7.90 1.05
CA ALA A 294 -31.92 -9.01 0.54
C ALA A 294 -31.07 -9.73 -0.50
N LEU A 295 -30.76 -10.99 -0.24
CA LEU A 295 -29.66 -11.71 -0.84
C LEU A 295 -28.40 -10.82 -0.79
N PHE A 296 -27.69 -10.77 0.33
CA PHE A 296 -26.64 -9.74 0.63
C PHE A 296 -25.70 -9.35 -0.54
N PHE A 297 -25.44 -10.24 -1.49
CA PHE A 297 -24.61 -10.02 -2.67
C PHE A 297 -25.35 -9.42 -3.87
N LEU A 298 -26.67 -9.26 -3.83
CA LEU A 298 -27.49 -8.68 -4.91
C LEU A 298 -28.04 -7.33 -4.48
N PHE A 299 -28.74 -7.27 -3.34
CA PHE A 299 -29.41 -6.04 -2.90
C PHE A 299 -28.98 -5.62 -1.50
N GLN A 300 -28.52 -4.37 -1.40
CA GLN A 300 -28.30 -3.69 -0.13
C GLN A 300 -28.78 -2.24 -0.23
N TYR A 301 -29.48 -1.77 0.80
CA TYR A 301 -29.99 -0.41 0.87
C TYR A 301 -29.80 0.14 2.28
N GLY A 302 -29.19 1.31 2.40
CA GLY A 302 -28.94 1.97 3.68
C GLY A 302 -29.11 3.47 3.59
N THR A 303 -29.68 4.09 4.62
CA THR A 303 -29.85 5.54 4.70
C THR A 303 -29.75 5.99 6.14
N ASN A 304 -29.40 7.26 6.34
CA ASN A 304 -29.33 7.94 7.63
C ASN A 304 -30.03 9.31 7.52
N GLN A 305 -30.44 9.90 8.63
CA GLN A 305 -31.05 11.24 8.69
C GLN A 305 -30.08 12.36 8.31
N ASP A 306 -28.81 12.24 8.70
CA ASP A 306 -27.80 13.29 8.46
C ASP A 306 -27.29 13.32 7.01
N GLU A 307 -27.83 12.47 6.11
CA GLU A 307 -27.41 12.26 4.71
C GLU A 307 -25.92 11.89 4.50
N ASP A 308 -25.16 11.79 5.58
CA ASP A 308 -23.77 11.34 5.60
C ASP A 308 -23.62 9.85 5.25
N TYR A 309 -24.70 9.08 5.32
CA TYR A 309 -24.71 7.67 4.94
C TYR A 309 -25.82 7.35 3.95
N HIS A 310 -25.42 6.88 2.78
CA HIS A 310 -26.31 6.33 1.77
C HIS A 310 -25.67 5.11 1.11
N LYS A 311 -26.43 4.05 0.93
CA LYS A 311 -25.97 2.82 0.29
C LYS A 311 -27.07 2.28 -0.60
N LEU A 312 -26.75 2.02 -1.85
CA LEU A 312 -27.59 1.30 -2.79
C LEU A 312 -26.71 0.38 -3.62
N ILE A 313 -26.81 -0.92 -3.39
CA ILE A 313 -26.04 -1.94 -4.13
C ILE A 313 -27.04 -2.87 -4.82
N LEU A 314 -26.86 -3.00 -6.13
CA LEU A 314 -27.59 -3.85 -7.07
C LEU A 314 -26.58 -4.68 -7.87
N PHE A 315 -25.86 -5.55 -7.18
CA PHE A 315 -24.78 -6.33 -7.79
C PHE A 315 -25.34 -7.46 -8.68
N PRO A 316 -24.68 -7.79 -9.81
CA PRO A 316 -23.40 -7.26 -10.30
C PRO A 316 -23.49 -5.96 -11.12
N PHE A 317 -24.66 -5.34 -11.23
CA PHE A 317 -24.85 -4.28 -12.20
C PHE A 317 -24.39 -2.91 -11.72
N TYR A 318 -24.69 -2.56 -10.46
CA TYR A 318 -24.46 -1.22 -9.95
C TYR A 318 -24.24 -1.22 -8.44
N GLY A 319 -23.43 -0.29 -7.96
CA GLY A 319 -23.40 0.04 -6.55
C GLY A 319 -23.01 1.49 -6.34
N HIS A 320 -23.68 2.15 -5.40
CA HIS A 320 -23.38 3.47 -4.90
C HIS A 320 -23.33 3.42 -3.38
N TYR A 321 -22.26 3.97 -2.84
CA TYR A 321 -22.00 3.99 -1.41
C TYR A 321 -21.39 5.34 -1.04
N ARG A 322 -22.02 6.05 -0.11
CA ARG A 322 -21.54 7.29 0.49
C ARG A 322 -21.46 7.11 2.00
N PHE A 323 -20.30 7.43 2.55
CA PHE A 323 -20.08 7.47 3.99
C PHE A 323 -19.20 8.67 4.36
N ALA A 324 -19.79 9.61 5.10
CA ALA A 324 -19.20 10.91 5.43
C ALA A 324 -18.68 11.61 4.16
N SER A 325 -17.37 11.82 4.08
CA SER A 325 -16.67 12.47 2.97
C SER A 325 -16.31 11.56 1.80
N LYS A 326 -16.62 10.26 1.88
CA LYS A 326 -16.20 9.29 0.87
C LYS A 326 -17.39 8.79 0.08
N GLN A 327 -17.23 8.74 -1.23
CA GLN A 327 -18.21 8.21 -2.16
C GLN A 327 -17.56 7.17 -3.07
N THR A 328 -18.29 6.12 -3.38
CA THR A 328 -17.86 5.01 -4.22
C THR A 328 -19.01 4.60 -5.11
N THR A 329 -18.80 4.64 -6.42
CA THR A 329 -19.73 4.12 -7.42
C THR A 329 -19.02 3.03 -8.21
N PHE A 330 -19.69 1.92 -8.50
CA PHE A 330 -19.12 0.85 -9.31
C PHE A 330 -20.16 0.22 -10.23
N ILE A 331 -19.67 -0.27 -11.36
CA ILE A 331 -20.38 -1.13 -12.30
C ILE A 331 -19.45 -2.32 -12.53
N THR A 332 -19.75 -3.44 -11.88
CA THR A 332 -18.87 -4.60 -11.85
C THR A 332 -18.76 -5.23 -13.25
N PRO A 333 -17.61 -5.81 -13.63
CA PRO A 333 -16.35 -5.88 -12.87
C PRO A 333 -15.32 -4.80 -13.22
N LEU A 334 -15.61 -3.92 -14.17
CA LEU A 334 -14.56 -3.11 -14.80
C LEU A 334 -14.56 -1.66 -14.33
N TYR A 335 -15.71 -1.08 -14.00
CA TYR A 335 -15.82 0.35 -13.72
C TYR A 335 -15.94 0.65 -12.23
N PHE A 336 -15.08 1.56 -11.75
CA PHE A 336 -15.09 2.06 -10.38
C PHE A 336 -14.81 3.56 -10.39
N HIS A 337 -15.54 4.31 -9.57
CA HIS A 337 -15.37 5.73 -9.38
C HIS A 337 -15.36 6.02 -7.88
N LEU A 338 -14.24 6.55 -7.39
CA LEU A 338 -13.98 6.80 -5.97
C LEU A 338 -13.75 8.30 -5.78
N GLN A 339 -14.50 8.89 -4.86
CA GLN A 339 -14.35 10.29 -4.48
C GLN A 339 -14.10 10.39 -2.98
N THR A 340 -13.18 11.27 -2.60
CA THR A 340 -12.94 11.64 -1.20
C THR A 340 -12.88 13.15 -1.11
N ASP A 341 -13.69 13.74 -0.25
CA ASP A 341 -13.71 15.18 0.01
C ASP A 341 -13.45 15.46 1.49
N THR A 342 -12.17 15.45 1.86
CA THR A 342 -11.74 15.78 3.23
C THR A 342 -11.02 17.12 3.26
N TYR A 343 -11.01 17.75 4.45
CA TYR A 343 -10.30 19.02 4.67
C TYR A 343 -8.81 18.99 4.28
N HIS A 344 -8.18 17.81 4.28
CA HIS A 344 -6.76 17.65 3.92
C HIS A 344 -6.57 17.26 2.45
N ILE A 345 -7.43 16.39 1.93
CA ILE A 345 -7.28 15.75 0.62
C ILE A 345 -8.64 15.69 -0.08
N GLN A 346 -8.66 16.21 -1.30
CA GLN A 346 -9.74 16.04 -2.26
C GLN A 346 -9.26 15.12 -3.38
N SER A 347 -9.93 14.01 -3.63
CA SER A 347 -9.55 13.05 -4.67
C SER A 347 -10.73 12.64 -5.52
N ASP A 348 -10.50 12.54 -6.82
CA ASP A 348 -11.41 11.96 -7.80
C ASP A 348 -10.65 10.92 -8.62
N ASP A 349 -10.97 9.65 -8.39
CA ASP A 349 -10.30 8.50 -8.99
C ASP A 349 -11.33 7.70 -9.81
N THR A 350 -11.06 7.51 -11.10
CA THR A 350 -11.92 6.74 -12.02
C THR A 350 -11.14 5.62 -12.68
N PHE A 351 -11.69 4.42 -12.67
CA PHE A 351 -11.07 3.21 -13.19
C PHE A 351 -12.02 2.49 -14.14
N LEU A 352 -11.52 2.11 -15.31
CA LEU A 352 -12.09 1.10 -16.20
C LEU A 352 -11.01 0.04 -16.42
N ILE A 353 -10.94 -0.95 -15.55
CA ILE A 353 -9.80 -1.88 -15.50
C ILE A 353 -9.79 -2.80 -16.73
N PRO A 354 -8.62 -3.07 -17.37
CA PRO A 354 -7.32 -2.42 -17.19
C PRO A 354 -7.11 -1.23 -18.15
N PHE A 355 -8.13 -0.80 -18.89
CA PHE A 355 -7.98 0.13 -20.02
C PHE A 355 -7.81 1.60 -19.64
N TYR A 356 -8.43 2.05 -18.54
CA TYR A 356 -8.43 3.45 -18.11
C TYR A 356 -8.19 3.58 -16.61
N PHE A 357 -7.20 4.39 -16.24
CA PHE A 357 -6.98 4.81 -14.86
C PHE A 357 -6.83 6.33 -14.86
N TYR A 358 -7.69 7.01 -14.14
CA TYR A 358 -7.63 8.44 -13.93
C TYR A 358 -7.64 8.72 -12.43
N SER A 359 -6.77 9.62 -11.99
CA SER A 359 -6.72 10.05 -10.61
C SER A 359 -6.33 11.51 -10.57
N LYS A 360 -7.12 12.32 -9.87
CA LYS A 360 -6.81 13.71 -9.60
C LYS A 360 -6.91 13.94 -8.10
N ARG A 361 -5.83 14.42 -7.49
CA ARG A 361 -5.73 14.63 -6.05
C ARG A 361 -5.27 16.06 -5.78
N LYS A 362 -6.05 16.79 -4.99
CA LYS A 362 -5.71 18.12 -4.49
C LYS A 362 -5.44 18.04 -2.99
N TYR A 363 -4.25 18.49 -2.59
CA TYR A 363 -3.86 18.59 -1.19
C TYR A 363 -4.13 20.02 -0.72
N VAL A 364 -5.27 20.22 -0.09
CA VAL A 364 -5.85 21.54 0.21
C VAL A 364 -4.92 22.40 1.08
N GLN A 365 -4.20 21.79 2.04
CA GLN A 365 -3.32 22.51 2.96
C GLN A 365 -2.08 23.12 2.29
N TRP A 366 -1.58 22.51 1.23
CA TRP A 366 -0.37 22.94 0.53
C TRP A 366 -0.66 23.57 -0.83
N ASP A 367 -1.94 23.64 -1.23
CA ASP A 367 -2.42 24.02 -2.57
C ASP A 367 -1.63 23.34 -3.70
N ARG A 368 -1.37 22.03 -3.53
CA ARG A 368 -0.67 21.19 -4.51
C ARG A 368 -1.63 20.22 -5.17
N ASP A 369 -1.45 20.02 -6.46
CA ASP A 369 -2.23 19.10 -7.27
C ASP A 369 -1.36 17.98 -7.84
N GLU A 370 -1.87 16.76 -7.75
CA GLU A 370 -1.32 15.54 -8.36
C GLU A 370 -2.35 15.02 -9.36
N SER A 371 -1.90 14.64 -10.55
CA SER A 371 -2.79 14.09 -11.57
C SER A 371 -2.14 12.93 -12.31
N TYR A 372 -2.91 11.88 -12.55
CA TYR A 372 -2.49 10.67 -13.20
C TYR A 372 -3.55 10.23 -14.21
N LEU A 373 -3.12 9.84 -15.39
CA LEU A 373 -3.96 9.29 -16.45
C LEU A 373 -3.19 8.17 -17.13
N LYS A 374 -3.81 7.00 -17.27
CA LYS A 374 -3.29 5.88 -18.04
C LYS A 374 -4.38 5.32 -18.92
N LEU A 375 -4.12 5.32 -20.22
CA LEU A 375 -4.89 4.68 -21.28
C LEU A 375 -4.09 3.45 -21.71
N TRP A 376 -4.22 2.35 -20.99
CA TRP A 376 -3.42 1.16 -21.25
C TRP A 376 -3.85 0.48 -22.56
N PRO A 377 -2.90 -0.03 -23.37
CA PRO A 377 -1.43 0.02 -23.21
C PRO A 377 -0.77 1.25 -23.88
N ILE A 378 -1.56 2.22 -24.35
CA ILE A 378 -1.16 3.20 -25.37
C ILE A 378 -0.50 4.44 -24.78
N PHE A 379 -0.96 4.93 -23.63
CA PHE A 379 -0.53 6.23 -23.13
C PHE A 379 -0.55 6.30 -21.61
N LYS A 380 0.40 7.04 -21.04
CA LYS A 380 0.40 7.43 -19.64
C LYS A 380 0.84 8.89 -19.49
N TYR A 381 0.22 9.57 -18.54
CA TYR A 381 0.51 10.92 -18.10
C TYR A 381 0.50 10.97 -16.57
N GLN A 382 1.50 11.61 -15.99
CA GLN A 382 1.65 11.78 -14.56
C GLN A 382 2.19 13.19 -14.28
N LYS A 383 1.58 13.85 -13.29
CA LYS A 383 2.04 15.11 -12.72
C LYS A 383 2.13 14.95 -11.21
N ASP A 384 3.34 15.12 -10.69
CA ASP A 384 3.65 14.99 -9.26
C ASP A 384 3.35 16.31 -8.53
N ARG A 385 3.32 16.26 -7.19
CA ARG A 385 2.99 17.41 -6.32
C ARG A 385 4.01 18.54 -6.44
N GLU A 386 5.25 18.22 -6.79
CA GLU A 386 6.37 19.14 -7.01
C GLU A 386 6.32 19.80 -8.40
N GLY A 387 5.32 19.48 -9.22
CA GLY A 387 5.16 20.03 -10.57
C GLY A 387 5.95 19.29 -11.65
N ASN A 388 6.64 18.20 -11.30
CA ASN A 388 7.24 17.29 -12.28
C ASN A 388 6.13 16.67 -13.13
N LEU A 389 6.33 16.61 -14.43
CA LEU A 389 5.39 16.08 -15.40
C LEU A 389 6.09 15.06 -16.28
N VAL A 390 5.49 13.88 -16.42
CA VAL A 390 5.98 12.80 -17.26
C VAL A 390 4.83 12.29 -18.11
N TRP A 391 5.06 12.12 -19.41
CA TRP A 391 4.16 11.32 -20.23
C TRP A 391 4.95 10.46 -21.19
N ASN A 392 4.36 9.33 -21.55
CA ASN A 392 4.93 8.42 -22.54
C ASN A 392 3.83 7.76 -23.37
N VAL A 393 4.22 7.45 -24.61
CA VAL A 393 3.45 6.62 -25.53
C VAL A 393 3.99 5.20 -25.45
N LEU A 394 3.07 4.26 -25.27
CA LEU A 394 3.25 2.84 -24.99
C LEU A 394 3.74 2.56 -23.55
N SER A 395 2.79 2.26 -22.66
CA SER A 395 3.05 1.78 -21.29
C SER A 395 2.35 0.43 -21.10
N LEU A 396 3.14 -0.64 -21.20
CA LEU A 396 2.62 -2.01 -21.33
C LEU A 396 2.15 -2.64 -20.01
N PHE A 397 2.56 -2.11 -18.86
CA PHE A 397 2.09 -2.64 -17.58
C PHE A 397 0.69 -2.11 -17.26
N PRO A 398 -0.29 -2.97 -16.93
CA PRO A 398 -1.67 -2.53 -16.69
C PRO A 398 -1.87 -1.80 -15.36
N VAL A 399 -0.94 -1.94 -14.40
CA VAL A 399 -1.06 -1.37 -13.06
C VAL A 399 -0.21 -0.10 -12.93
N LYS A 400 -0.58 0.79 -12.00
CA LYS A 400 0.24 1.95 -11.61
C LYS A 400 1.40 1.46 -10.73
N SER A 401 2.64 1.60 -11.20
CA SER A 401 3.85 1.45 -10.38
C SER A 401 4.94 2.36 -10.92
N GLU A 402 5.48 3.24 -10.09
CA GLU A 402 6.51 4.18 -10.52
C GLU A 402 7.85 3.48 -10.80
N VAL A 403 8.16 2.45 -10.01
CA VAL A 403 9.40 1.67 -10.14
C VAL A 403 9.39 0.87 -11.44
N VAL A 404 8.26 0.20 -11.73
CA VAL A 404 8.08 -0.55 -12.98
C VAL A 404 8.21 0.40 -14.17
N ASP A 405 7.45 1.49 -14.15
CA ASP A 405 7.45 2.47 -15.23
C ASP A 405 8.87 3.03 -15.48
N ARG A 406 9.63 3.34 -14.44
CA ARG A 406 11.00 3.89 -14.57
C ARG A 406 12.01 2.88 -15.15
N ILE A 407 11.92 1.62 -14.74
CA ILE A 407 12.87 0.56 -15.14
C ILE A 407 12.52 0.00 -16.51
N TRP A 408 11.23 -0.17 -16.79
CA TRP A 408 10.80 -0.96 -17.93
C TRP A 408 10.19 -0.15 -19.07
N ASP A 409 9.49 0.97 -18.82
CA ASP A 409 8.87 1.73 -19.92
C ASP A 409 9.86 2.12 -21.04
N PRO A 410 11.12 2.52 -20.75
CA PRO A 410 12.08 2.88 -21.80
C PRO A 410 12.47 1.75 -22.76
N LEU A 411 12.16 0.49 -22.46
CA LEU A 411 12.43 -0.66 -23.33
C LEU A 411 11.46 -0.77 -24.50
N TRP A 412 10.34 -0.05 -24.48
CA TRP A 412 9.33 -0.11 -25.54
C TRP A 412 8.69 1.25 -25.82
N SER A 413 9.04 2.28 -25.06
CA SER A 413 8.51 3.62 -25.26
C SER A 413 8.72 4.10 -26.70
N VAL A 414 7.66 4.61 -27.30
CA VAL A 414 7.73 5.23 -28.63
C VAL A 414 8.10 6.70 -28.49
N VAL A 415 7.50 7.39 -27.52
CA VAL A 415 7.80 8.78 -27.19
C VAL A 415 7.78 8.93 -25.67
N GLU A 416 8.77 9.60 -25.11
CA GLU A 416 8.82 10.00 -23.71
C GLU A 416 9.02 11.50 -23.63
N TYR A 417 8.31 12.15 -22.72
CA TYR A 417 8.57 13.53 -22.36
C TYR A 417 8.54 13.68 -20.85
N GLN A 418 9.50 14.44 -20.35
CA GLN A 418 9.61 14.76 -18.94
C GLN A 418 9.90 16.24 -18.79
N LYS A 419 9.21 16.89 -17.87
CA LYS A 419 9.47 18.25 -17.41
C LYS A 419 9.68 18.19 -15.90
N LEU A 420 10.81 18.70 -15.45
CA LEU A 420 11.19 18.73 -14.05
C LEU A 420 10.88 20.10 -13.43
N SER A 421 10.75 20.13 -12.10
CA SER A 421 10.51 21.34 -11.30
C SER A 421 11.62 22.38 -11.46
N ASN A 422 12.86 21.95 -11.65
CA ASN A 422 14.03 22.80 -11.89
C ASN A 422 14.06 23.46 -13.30
N GLY A 423 13.02 23.25 -14.13
CA GLY A 423 12.89 23.82 -15.47
C GLY A 423 13.49 22.98 -16.59
N GLU A 424 14.18 21.88 -16.26
CA GLU A 424 14.72 20.95 -17.22
C GLU A 424 13.63 20.16 -17.95
N LYS A 425 13.81 20.02 -19.27
CA LYS A 425 12.93 19.23 -20.13
C LYS A 425 13.75 18.14 -20.81
N ARG A 426 13.16 16.95 -20.90
CA ARG A 426 13.71 15.80 -21.61
C ARG A 426 12.67 15.28 -22.57
N PHE A 427 13.11 14.90 -23.76
CA PHE A 427 12.28 14.30 -24.78
C PHE A 427 13.05 13.18 -25.47
N SER A 428 12.42 12.02 -25.59
CA SER A 428 13.04 10.85 -26.19
C SER A 428 12.09 10.17 -27.17
N ILE A 429 12.66 9.59 -28.23
CA ILE A 429 11.93 8.85 -29.26
C ILE A 429 12.50 7.44 -29.41
N LEU A 430 11.62 6.49 -29.72
CA LEU A 430 11.85 5.08 -30.05
C LEU A 430 12.93 4.45 -29.16
N MET A 431 12.54 4.06 -27.94
CA MET A 431 13.44 3.43 -26.97
C MET A 431 14.69 4.27 -26.73
N ARG A 432 14.54 5.60 -26.68
CA ARG A 432 15.63 6.58 -26.50
C ARG A 432 16.75 6.46 -27.53
N THR A 433 16.44 6.05 -28.76
CA THR A 433 17.38 6.13 -29.91
C THR A 433 17.66 7.57 -30.33
N TYR A 434 16.76 8.49 -30.01
CA TYR A 434 17.03 9.91 -29.98
C TYR A 434 16.60 10.45 -28.62
N THR A 435 17.47 11.18 -27.94
CA THR A 435 17.16 11.88 -26.70
C THR A 435 17.63 13.33 -26.83
N GLN A 436 16.78 14.27 -26.44
CA GLN A 436 17.15 15.67 -26.26
C GLN A 436 16.80 16.13 -24.86
N ARG A 437 17.68 16.91 -24.26
CA ARG A 437 17.55 17.48 -22.92
C ARG A 437 17.90 18.95 -23.00
N TRP A 438 17.07 19.80 -22.43
CA TRP A 438 17.33 21.23 -22.46
C TRP A 438 16.80 21.95 -21.22
N THR A 439 17.49 23.02 -20.86
CA THR A 439 17.10 23.98 -19.84
C THR A 439 17.01 25.36 -20.50
N ALA A 440 16.94 26.45 -19.73
CA ALA A 440 16.99 27.80 -20.28
C ALA A 440 18.37 28.15 -20.88
N THR A 441 19.44 27.46 -20.46
CA THR A 441 20.83 27.80 -20.81
C THR A 441 21.60 26.65 -21.46
N GLU A 442 21.16 25.41 -21.26
CA GLU A 442 21.87 24.21 -21.71
C GLU A 442 21.01 23.40 -22.69
N PHE A 443 21.66 22.80 -23.68
CA PHE A 443 21.04 21.91 -24.64
C PHE A 443 21.95 20.70 -24.89
N HIS A 444 21.40 19.51 -24.75
CA HIS A 444 22.08 18.25 -25.01
C HIS A 444 21.22 17.40 -25.94
N ALA A 445 21.84 16.74 -26.92
CA ALA A 445 21.17 15.77 -27.77
C ALA A 445 22.05 14.54 -27.95
N SER A 446 21.45 13.36 -27.90
CA SER A 446 22.16 12.09 -28.09
C SER A 446 21.41 11.17 -29.04
N ILE A 447 22.18 10.58 -29.95
CA ILE A 447 21.82 9.43 -30.77
C ILE A 447 22.84 8.35 -30.41
N PRO A 448 22.43 7.26 -29.72
CA PRO A 448 23.34 6.22 -29.27
C PRO A 448 24.22 5.72 -30.41
N PHE A 449 25.49 5.46 -30.10
CA PHE A 449 26.53 5.06 -31.06
C PHE A 449 26.90 6.08 -32.15
N VAL A 450 26.12 7.14 -32.37
CA VAL A 450 26.33 8.05 -33.51
C VAL A 450 26.81 9.41 -33.07
N LEU A 451 26.04 10.12 -32.23
CA LEU A 451 26.29 11.53 -31.92
C LEU A 451 25.92 11.85 -30.48
N GLU A 452 26.81 12.55 -29.79
CA GLU A 452 26.53 13.24 -28.54
C GLU A 452 26.84 14.72 -28.73
N LEU A 453 25.85 15.58 -28.56
CA LEU A 453 25.95 17.02 -28.65
C LEU A 453 25.65 17.63 -27.28
N SER A 454 26.48 18.56 -26.84
CA SER A 454 26.36 19.25 -25.57
C SER A 454 26.72 20.72 -25.78
N ILE A 455 25.75 21.59 -25.60
CA ILE A 455 25.87 23.04 -25.75
C ILE A 455 25.52 23.64 -24.39
N THR A 456 26.52 24.18 -23.72
CA THR A 456 26.39 24.96 -22.49
C THR A 456 26.98 26.35 -22.72
N PRO A 457 26.67 27.34 -21.87
CA PRO A 457 27.19 28.70 -22.05
C PRO A 457 28.73 28.77 -22.10
N GLU A 458 29.39 27.87 -21.38
CA GLU A 458 30.85 27.81 -21.27
C GLU A 458 31.50 26.88 -22.31
N LYS A 459 30.75 25.86 -22.76
CA LYS A 459 31.30 24.76 -23.55
C LYS A 459 30.34 24.30 -24.64
N THR A 460 30.84 24.26 -25.87
CA THR A 460 30.19 23.52 -26.96
C THR A 460 31.02 22.31 -27.28
N SER A 461 30.45 21.12 -27.16
CA SER A 461 31.13 19.88 -27.53
C SER A 461 30.23 18.96 -28.32
N TRP A 462 30.77 18.32 -29.34
CA TRP A 462 30.14 17.20 -30.02
C TRP A 462 31.11 16.02 -30.12
N LYS A 463 30.59 14.81 -29.98
CA LYS A 463 31.33 13.57 -30.17
C LYS A 463 30.58 12.70 -31.18
N PHE A 464 31.28 12.25 -32.20
CA PHE A 464 30.81 11.30 -33.18
C PHE A 464 31.38 9.91 -32.89
N LEU A 465 30.55 8.87 -33.09
CA LEU A 465 30.89 7.46 -32.81
C LEU A 465 31.52 7.28 -31.42
N TYR A 466 30.92 7.89 -30.40
CA TYR A 466 31.36 7.81 -28.99
C TYR A 466 32.81 8.27 -28.76
N GLY A 467 33.28 9.26 -29.53
CA GLY A 467 34.60 9.87 -29.36
C GLY A 467 35.66 9.40 -30.36
N LEU A 468 35.26 8.73 -31.45
CA LEU A 468 36.15 8.53 -32.60
C LEU A 468 36.59 9.88 -33.18
N ILE A 469 35.64 10.81 -33.29
CA ILE A 469 35.89 12.19 -33.68
C ILE A 469 35.12 13.06 -32.70
N GLY A 470 35.82 13.95 -32.00
CA GLY A 470 35.18 14.87 -31.08
C GLY A 470 35.70 16.28 -31.28
N TYR A 471 34.86 17.24 -30.93
CA TYR A 471 35.23 18.64 -30.91
C TYR A 471 34.74 19.23 -29.61
N GLU A 472 35.60 20.01 -28.97
CA GLU A 472 35.31 20.69 -27.73
C GLU A 472 35.81 22.13 -27.83
N ARG A 473 34.90 23.08 -27.68
CA ARG A 473 35.19 24.50 -27.63
C ARG A 473 34.84 25.03 -26.25
N ILE A 474 35.86 25.52 -25.55
CA ILE A 474 35.73 26.22 -24.26
C ILE A 474 36.31 27.62 -24.49
N GLU A 475 35.47 28.64 -24.45
CA GLU A 475 35.85 30.03 -24.76
C GLU A 475 36.62 30.16 -26.10
N THR A 476 37.95 30.37 -26.00
CA THR A 476 38.91 30.53 -27.11
C THR A 476 39.69 29.27 -27.46
N LYS A 477 39.72 28.26 -26.56
CA LYS A 477 40.42 27.00 -26.79
C LYS A 477 39.54 26.05 -27.58
N ARG A 478 40.13 25.47 -28.63
CA ARG A 478 39.49 24.48 -29.50
C ARG A 478 40.32 23.21 -29.39
N ASN A 479 39.72 22.16 -28.87
CA ASN A 479 40.32 20.84 -28.80
C ASN A 479 39.60 19.93 -29.79
N LEU A 480 40.38 19.23 -30.61
CA LEU A 480 39.88 18.24 -31.55
C LEU A 480 40.32 16.86 -31.06
N GLN A 481 39.36 16.01 -30.76
CA GLN A 481 39.60 14.62 -30.41
C GLN A 481 39.60 13.76 -31.68
N LEU A 482 40.67 13.02 -31.91
CA LEU A 482 40.82 12.04 -32.99
C LEU A 482 41.15 10.68 -32.38
N LEU A 483 40.37 9.65 -32.71
CA LEU A 483 40.42 8.37 -32.02
C LEU A 483 40.10 8.54 -30.51
N TRP A 484 39.73 7.46 -29.83
CA TRP A 484 39.27 7.55 -28.43
C TRP A 484 40.26 8.19 -27.45
N PHE A 485 41.54 8.37 -27.83
CA PHE A 485 42.62 8.76 -26.95
C PHE A 485 43.45 9.99 -27.40
N ILE A 486 43.35 10.48 -28.64
CA ILE A 486 44.17 11.61 -29.10
C ILE A 486 43.36 12.90 -29.01
N LYS A 487 43.87 13.89 -28.29
CA LYS A 487 43.31 15.25 -28.22
C LYS A 487 44.37 16.24 -28.72
N ILE A 488 44.01 17.06 -29.70
CA ILE A 488 44.87 18.05 -30.37
C ILE A 488 44.33 19.45 -30.08
#